data_AF-A0AAU6L911-F1
#
_entry.id   AF-A0AAU6L911-F1
#
_cell.length_a   1.000
_cell.length_b   1.000
_cell.length_c   1.000
_cell.angle_alpha   90.00
_cell.angle_beta   90.00
_cell.angle_gamma   90.00
#
_symmetry.space_group_name_H-M   'P 1'
#
loop_
_entity.id
_entity.type
_entity.pdbx_description
1 polymer ?
#
loop_
_entity_poly.entity_id
_entity_poly.type
_entity_poly.pdbx_seq_one_letter_code
_entity_poly.pdbx_strand_id
1 'polypeptide(L)'
;MDSEALHESIGPQLRAADPRLREAAARRVADVAWGPDQERYLADALADAVDRETDPAALAAQIDALPAVEPAVGDAALARLAGRCADSPVLAALLVRASRLQVSGPAEPIGDATRVVVRCLRGAPHSGLGLRTPGGTWLVLERIEFYGRAVDRLDPGCTARVLLSGSGARGLAEWDLLEAEPRARECAPRLRSPDPRTRCSAAAAIADWPNSWAPEVGRYLCGALARAAVREQDHDALESHLYALLALGQFLAEPAFALLRTMDRTALPQVLRPYLDDLLEEDRARSGR
;
A
#
# COMPACT_ATOMS: atom_id res chain seq x y z
N MET A 1 -27.00 -6.98 2.16
CA MET A 1 -26.50 -7.41 3.49
C MET A 1 -25.92 -6.17 4.13
N ASP A 2 -26.39 -5.76 5.31
CA ASP A 2 -25.87 -4.55 5.95
C ASP A 2 -24.37 -4.68 6.21
N SER A 3 -23.63 -3.60 5.92
CA SER A 3 -22.17 -3.52 6.14
C SER A 3 -21.79 -3.80 7.60
N GLU A 4 -22.69 -3.48 8.53
CA GLU A 4 -22.56 -3.71 9.96
C GLU A 4 -22.66 -5.20 10.32
N ALA A 5 -23.66 -5.92 9.79
CA ALA A 5 -23.80 -7.37 9.98
C ALA A 5 -22.64 -8.16 9.36
N LEU A 6 -22.10 -7.69 8.23
CA LEU A 6 -20.92 -8.29 7.62
C LEU A 6 -19.69 -8.14 8.52
N HIS A 7 -19.49 -6.95 9.12
CA HIS A 7 -18.39 -6.64 10.02
C HIS A 7 -18.39 -7.53 11.28
N GLU A 8 -19.54 -7.64 11.95
CA GLU A 8 -19.69 -8.46 13.17
C GLU A 8 -19.34 -9.93 12.93
N SER A 9 -19.52 -10.42 11.70
CA SER A 9 -19.27 -11.81 11.36
C SER A 9 -17.81 -12.14 11.02
N ILE A 10 -17.05 -11.21 10.44
CA ILE A 10 -15.73 -11.50 9.85
C ILE A 10 -14.63 -11.62 10.91
N GLY A 11 -14.59 -10.70 11.88
CA GLY A 11 -13.57 -10.72 12.94
C GLY A 11 -13.52 -12.03 13.72
N PRO A 12 -14.66 -12.54 14.21
CA PRO A 12 -14.73 -13.86 14.84
C PRO A 12 -14.33 -14.99 13.89
N GLN A 13 -14.69 -14.92 12.61
CA GLN A 13 -14.35 -15.95 11.63
C GLN A 13 -12.86 -16.00 11.30
N LEU A 14 -12.14 -14.87 11.30
CA LEU A 14 -10.68 -14.83 11.19
C LEU A 14 -9.98 -15.53 12.38
N ARG A 15 -10.68 -15.69 13.50
CA ARG A 15 -10.21 -16.38 14.72
C ARG A 15 -10.85 -17.76 14.91
N ALA A 16 -11.65 -18.22 13.95
CA ALA A 16 -12.33 -19.52 14.03
C ALA A 16 -11.30 -20.66 14.06
N ALA A 17 -11.64 -21.80 14.66
CA ALA A 17 -10.77 -22.98 14.67
C ALA A 17 -10.62 -23.62 13.27
N ASP A 18 -11.64 -23.49 12.42
CA ASP A 18 -11.64 -24.04 11.05
C ASP A 18 -10.85 -23.13 10.09
N PRO A 19 -9.75 -23.61 9.45
CA PRO A 19 -8.99 -22.83 8.48
C PRO A 19 -9.83 -22.37 7.27
N ARG A 20 -10.85 -23.14 6.87
CA ARG A 20 -11.71 -22.75 5.72
C ARG A 20 -12.54 -21.51 6.02
N LEU A 21 -13.00 -21.36 7.26
CA LEU A 21 -13.71 -20.16 7.70
C LEU A 21 -12.77 -18.96 7.75
N ARG A 22 -11.53 -19.16 8.20
CA ARG A 22 -10.51 -18.10 8.22
C ARG A 22 -10.13 -17.65 6.81
N GLU A 23 -9.92 -18.60 5.89
CA GLU A 23 -9.64 -18.34 4.48
C GLU A 23 -10.79 -17.55 3.82
N ALA A 24 -12.03 -18.01 3.97
CA ALA A 24 -13.19 -17.32 3.41
C ALA A 24 -13.38 -15.92 4.01
N ALA A 25 -13.11 -15.75 5.30
CA ALA A 25 -13.14 -14.45 5.95
C ALA A 25 -12.07 -13.50 5.40
N ALA A 26 -10.84 -13.97 5.21
CA ALA A 26 -9.77 -13.18 4.63
C ALA A 26 -10.08 -12.73 3.19
N ARG A 27 -10.58 -13.64 2.34
CA ARG A 27 -11.02 -13.28 0.97
C ARG A 27 -12.06 -12.17 0.98
N ARG A 28 -13.06 -12.24 1.87
CA ARG A 28 -14.05 -11.15 2.01
C ARG A 28 -13.43 -9.84 2.48
N VAL A 29 -12.37 -9.86 3.30
CA VAL A 29 -11.65 -8.63 3.65
C VAL A 29 -10.98 -8.03 2.41
N ALA A 30 -10.39 -8.86 1.55
CA ALA A 30 -9.79 -8.42 0.29
C ALA A 30 -10.82 -7.81 -0.66
N ASP A 31 -12.02 -8.39 -0.76
CA ASP A 31 -13.03 -8.04 -1.78
C ASP A 31 -13.96 -6.89 -1.38
N VAL A 32 -13.92 -6.45 -0.13
CA VAL A 32 -14.84 -5.43 0.41
C VAL A 32 -14.09 -4.15 0.75
N ALA A 33 -14.76 -3.01 0.56
CA ALA A 33 -14.25 -1.72 0.97
C ALA A 33 -14.73 -1.39 2.41
N TRP A 34 -13.80 -1.15 3.33
CA TRP A 34 -14.05 -1.04 4.79
C TRP A 34 -14.01 0.39 5.29
N GLY A 35 -14.89 0.76 6.23
CA GLY A 35 -14.80 2.04 6.94
C GLY A 35 -13.54 2.11 7.83
N PRO A 36 -13.07 3.32 8.22
CA PRO A 36 -11.83 3.49 8.98
C PRO A 36 -11.78 2.70 10.31
N ASP A 37 -12.90 2.62 11.03
CA ASP A 37 -12.98 1.89 12.29
C ASP A 37 -12.96 0.37 12.07
N GLN A 38 -13.68 -0.10 11.07
CA GLN A 38 -13.70 -1.51 10.67
C GLN A 38 -12.33 -1.96 10.18
N GLU A 39 -11.64 -1.11 9.42
CA GLU A 39 -10.30 -1.38 8.90
C GLU A 39 -9.27 -1.55 10.01
N ARG A 40 -9.29 -0.69 11.04
CA ARG A 40 -8.43 -0.85 12.23
C ARG A 40 -8.66 -2.17 12.93
N TYR A 41 -9.92 -2.49 13.20
CA TYR A 41 -10.28 -3.77 13.81
C TYR A 41 -9.83 -4.97 12.95
N LEU A 42 -10.04 -4.91 11.63
CA LEU A 42 -9.67 -5.98 10.71
C LEU A 42 -8.17 -6.08 10.50
N ALA A 43 -7.42 -4.98 10.51
CA ALA A 43 -5.97 -4.97 10.44
C ALA A 43 -5.35 -5.71 11.61
N ASP A 44 -5.80 -5.41 12.83
CA ASP A 44 -5.34 -6.11 14.04
C ASP A 44 -5.74 -7.59 14.00
N ALA A 45 -6.98 -7.90 13.62
CA ALA A 45 -7.46 -9.28 13.52
C ALA A 45 -6.71 -10.10 12.45
N LEU A 46 -6.43 -9.52 11.28
CA LEU A 46 -5.68 -10.16 10.20
C LEU A 46 -4.22 -10.35 10.57
N ALA A 47 -3.55 -9.33 11.13
CA ALA A 47 -2.17 -9.45 11.55
C ALA A 47 -2.00 -10.56 12.60
N ASP A 48 -2.93 -10.65 13.55
CA ASP A 48 -2.97 -11.72 14.55
C ASP A 48 -3.29 -13.10 13.95
N ALA A 49 -4.15 -13.16 12.91
CA ALA A 49 -4.46 -14.41 12.21
C ALA A 49 -3.23 -14.93 11.47
N VAL A 50 -2.57 -14.07 10.67
CA VAL A 50 -1.34 -14.40 9.94
C VAL A 50 -0.25 -14.89 10.90
N ASP A 51 -0.09 -14.22 12.05
CA ASP A 51 0.91 -14.58 13.08
C ASP A 51 0.66 -15.94 13.73
N ARG A 52 -0.57 -16.48 13.68
CA ARG A 52 -0.91 -17.76 14.31
C ARG A 52 -1.22 -18.87 13.30
N GLU A 53 -1.41 -18.53 12.03
CA GLU A 53 -1.89 -19.46 11.03
C GLU A 53 -0.84 -20.53 10.69
N THR A 54 -1.31 -21.77 10.62
CA THR A 54 -0.52 -22.95 10.27
C THR A 54 -0.99 -23.61 8.98
N ASP A 55 -2.23 -23.35 8.56
CA ASP A 55 -2.77 -23.85 7.30
C ASP A 55 -2.27 -22.97 6.13
N PRO A 56 -1.61 -23.55 5.10
CA PRO A 56 -1.03 -22.77 4.01
C PRO A 56 -2.05 -21.99 3.17
N ALA A 57 -3.25 -22.53 2.96
CA ALA A 57 -4.27 -21.90 2.12
C ALA A 57 -4.89 -20.71 2.85
N ALA A 58 -5.22 -20.88 4.14
CA ALA A 58 -5.70 -19.79 4.97
C ALA A 58 -4.63 -18.70 5.15
N LEU A 59 -3.35 -19.07 5.31
CA LEU A 59 -2.24 -18.13 5.44
C LEU A 59 -2.09 -17.27 4.18
N ALA A 60 -2.11 -17.90 2.99
CA ALA A 60 -2.03 -17.18 1.73
C ALA A 60 -3.18 -16.17 1.59
N ALA A 61 -4.43 -16.59 1.86
CA ALA A 61 -5.58 -15.70 1.79
C ALA A 61 -5.51 -14.54 2.79
N GLN A 62 -5.04 -14.78 4.02
CA GLN A 62 -4.87 -13.72 5.04
C GLN A 62 -3.80 -12.71 4.65
N ILE A 63 -2.68 -13.17 4.09
CA ILE A 63 -1.61 -12.31 3.58
C ILE A 63 -2.13 -11.47 2.41
N ASP A 64 -2.82 -12.09 1.45
CA ASP A 64 -3.40 -11.41 0.29
C ASP A 64 -4.46 -10.37 0.67
N ALA A 65 -5.07 -10.51 1.86
CA ALA A 65 -6.02 -9.56 2.41
C ALA A 65 -5.36 -8.34 3.09
N LEU A 66 -4.09 -8.40 3.51
CA LEU A 66 -3.43 -7.30 4.21
C LEU A 66 -3.43 -5.95 3.46
N PRO A 67 -3.21 -5.89 2.13
CA PRO A 67 -3.28 -4.63 1.37
C PRO A 67 -4.62 -3.89 1.50
N ALA A 68 -5.72 -4.62 1.76
CA ALA A 68 -7.04 -4.04 1.98
C ALA A 68 -7.10 -3.11 3.18
N VAL A 69 -6.31 -3.44 4.20
CA VAL A 69 -6.31 -2.82 5.52
C VAL A 69 -4.96 -2.19 5.88
N GLU A 70 -4.03 -2.13 4.91
CA GLU A 70 -2.62 -1.74 5.11
C GLU A 70 -2.46 -0.40 5.83
N PRO A 71 -3.23 0.66 5.52
CA PRO A 71 -3.10 1.93 6.25
C PRO A 71 -3.41 1.85 7.73
N ALA A 72 -4.17 0.84 8.17
CA ALA A 72 -4.48 0.59 9.56
C ALA A 72 -3.52 -0.41 10.24
N VAL A 73 -2.61 -1.05 9.50
CA VAL A 73 -1.62 -1.98 10.06
C VAL A 73 -0.54 -1.20 10.80
N GLY A 74 -0.53 -1.32 12.13
CA GLY A 74 0.44 -0.65 13.00
C GLY A 74 1.85 -1.24 12.94
N ASP A 75 2.84 -0.46 13.39
CA ASP A 75 4.27 -0.83 13.33
C ASP A 75 4.58 -2.13 14.08
N ALA A 76 3.95 -2.36 15.22
CA ALA A 76 4.11 -3.60 15.98
C ALA A 76 3.61 -4.83 15.21
N ALA A 77 2.53 -4.69 14.43
CA ALA A 77 2.03 -5.77 13.58
C ALA A 77 2.99 -6.02 12.41
N LEU A 78 3.48 -4.98 11.74
CA LEU A 78 4.46 -5.09 10.67
C LEU A 78 5.73 -5.83 11.12
N ALA A 79 6.24 -5.50 12.31
CA ALA A 79 7.41 -6.15 12.89
C ALA A 79 7.19 -7.65 13.13
N ARG A 80 6.00 -8.05 13.63
CA ARG A 80 5.64 -9.47 13.79
C ARG A 80 5.56 -10.19 12.44
N LEU A 81 4.85 -9.59 11.48
CA LEU A 81 4.67 -10.18 10.15
C LEU A 81 6.00 -10.40 9.43
N ALA A 82 6.92 -9.44 9.53
CA ALA A 82 8.25 -9.53 8.92
C ALA A 82 9.05 -10.77 9.34
N GLY A 83 8.86 -11.24 10.58
CA GLY A 83 9.53 -12.44 11.09
C GLY A 83 8.92 -13.76 10.61
N ARG A 84 7.68 -13.77 10.12
CA ARG A 84 6.93 -15.00 9.84
C ARG A 84 6.86 -15.38 8.37
N CYS A 85 6.74 -14.42 7.46
CA CYS A 85 6.46 -14.68 6.04
C CYS A 85 7.40 -13.92 5.11
N ALA A 86 8.71 -14.02 5.35
CA ALA A 86 9.74 -13.29 4.59
C ALA A 86 9.72 -13.57 3.08
N ASP A 87 9.18 -14.73 2.66
CA ASP A 87 9.12 -15.16 1.26
C ASP A 87 7.84 -14.73 0.54
N SER A 88 6.86 -14.16 1.24
CA SER A 88 5.63 -13.68 0.60
C SER A 88 5.90 -12.40 -0.19
N PRO A 89 5.58 -12.35 -1.51
CA PRO A 89 5.74 -11.12 -2.30
C PRO A 89 4.80 -10.01 -1.85
N VAL A 90 3.60 -10.34 -1.36
CA VAL A 90 2.63 -9.36 -0.86
C VAL A 90 3.15 -8.72 0.42
N LEU A 91 3.64 -9.54 1.36
CA LEU A 91 4.19 -9.01 2.60
C LEU A 91 5.50 -8.25 2.34
N ALA A 92 6.36 -8.75 1.45
CA ALA A 92 7.57 -8.04 1.05
C ALA A 92 7.22 -6.65 0.50
N ALA A 93 6.26 -6.55 -0.42
CA ALA A 93 5.83 -5.26 -0.96
C ALA A 93 5.26 -4.33 0.12
N LEU A 94 4.50 -4.87 1.07
CA LEU A 94 3.94 -4.12 2.20
C LEU A 94 5.06 -3.59 3.12
N LEU A 95 6.04 -4.42 3.47
CA LEU A 95 7.19 -4.03 4.29
C LEU A 95 8.07 -3.01 3.57
N VAL A 96 8.23 -3.13 2.26
CA VAL A 96 8.96 -2.16 1.44
C VAL A 96 8.28 -0.80 1.49
N ARG A 97 6.95 -0.73 1.25
CA ARG A 97 6.18 0.52 1.37
C ARG A 97 6.20 1.08 2.79
N ALA A 98 6.32 0.22 3.79
CA ALA A 98 6.42 0.64 5.18
C ALA A 98 7.82 1.10 5.60
N SER A 99 8.83 1.01 4.73
CA SER A 99 10.21 1.26 5.10
C SER A 99 10.42 2.67 5.63
N ARG A 100 11.12 2.74 6.76
CA ARG A 100 11.56 3.99 7.36
C ARG A 100 12.97 3.83 7.86
N LEU A 101 13.84 4.70 7.37
CA LEU A 101 15.24 4.76 7.74
C LEU A 101 15.48 6.03 8.56
N GLN A 102 16.42 5.96 9.49
CA GLN A 102 16.93 7.12 10.21
C GLN A 102 18.41 7.26 9.90
N VAL A 103 18.85 8.46 9.51
CA VAL A 103 20.26 8.78 9.39
C VAL A 103 20.91 8.74 10.77
N SER A 104 21.93 7.90 10.94
CA SER A 104 22.62 7.62 12.21
C SER A 104 24.08 8.06 12.23
N GLY A 105 24.50 8.87 11.25
CA GLY A 105 25.85 9.39 11.15
C GLY A 105 26.01 10.42 10.04
N PRO A 106 27.22 11.00 9.89
CA PRO A 106 27.45 12.04 8.90
C PRO A 106 27.28 11.53 7.46
N ALA A 107 26.73 12.39 6.62
CA ALA A 107 26.61 12.18 5.19
C ALA A 107 27.95 12.52 4.50
N GLU A 108 28.47 11.58 3.70
CA GLU A 108 29.70 11.72 2.93
C GLU A 108 29.35 11.76 1.43
N PRO A 109 29.56 12.88 0.72
CA PRO A 109 29.35 12.94 -0.72
C PRO A 109 30.33 12.03 -1.48
N ILE A 110 29.81 11.24 -2.44
CA ILE A 110 30.59 10.37 -3.33
C ILE A 110 30.08 10.55 -4.75
N GLY A 111 30.73 11.44 -5.51
CA GLY A 111 30.28 11.85 -6.84
C GLY A 111 28.89 12.50 -6.76
N ASP A 112 27.92 11.92 -7.47
CA ASP A 112 26.52 12.37 -7.49
C ASP A 112 25.66 11.71 -6.40
N ALA A 113 26.23 10.74 -5.67
CA ALA A 113 25.57 10.07 -4.56
C ALA A 113 26.10 10.57 -3.21
N THR A 114 25.45 10.15 -2.13
CA THR A 114 25.83 10.40 -0.76
C THR A 114 25.84 9.08 0.00
N ARG A 115 26.96 8.78 0.63
CA ARG A 115 27.11 7.64 1.52
C ARG A 115 26.76 8.07 2.93
N VAL A 116 25.94 7.28 3.61
CA VAL A 116 25.50 7.59 4.96
C VAL A 116 25.25 6.30 5.75
N VAL A 117 25.36 6.36 7.07
CA VAL A 117 24.93 5.25 7.95
C VAL A 117 23.48 5.47 8.32
N VAL A 118 22.64 4.45 8.13
CA VAL A 118 21.23 4.49 8.47
C VAL A 118 20.86 3.33 9.37
N ARG A 119 19.89 3.57 10.25
CA ARG A 119 19.17 2.55 10.99
C ARG A 119 17.81 2.29 10.34
N CYS A 120 17.49 1.04 10.06
CA CYS A 120 16.15 0.65 9.67
C CYS A 120 15.24 0.68 10.89
N LEU A 121 14.30 1.62 10.93
CA LEU A 121 13.33 1.73 12.02
C LEU A 121 12.19 0.74 11.84
N ARG A 122 11.72 0.54 10.60
CA ARG A 122 10.67 -0.43 10.23
C ARG A 122 10.72 -0.75 8.74
N GLY A 123 9.98 -1.78 8.35
CA GLY A 123 9.85 -2.23 6.96
C GLY A 123 11.05 -3.06 6.49
N ALA A 124 11.20 -3.21 5.19
CA ALA A 124 12.28 -4.01 4.61
C ALA A 124 12.86 -3.32 3.37
N PRO A 125 13.54 -2.17 3.55
CA PRO A 125 14.06 -1.39 2.42
C PRO A 125 15.07 -2.19 1.61
N HIS A 126 15.03 -2.04 0.30
CA HIS A 126 15.92 -2.70 -0.65
C HIS A 126 16.59 -1.71 -1.60
N SER A 127 17.66 -2.15 -2.25
CA SER A 127 18.32 -1.37 -3.30
C SER A 127 17.34 -1.05 -4.44
N GLY A 128 17.38 0.17 -4.98
CA GLY A 128 16.42 0.73 -5.92
C GLY A 128 15.18 1.38 -5.28
N LEU A 129 15.00 1.28 -3.96
CA LEU A 129 13.86 1.88 -3.28
C LEU A 129 13.90 3.43 -3.33
N GLY A 130 12.81 4.03 -3.79
CA GLY A 130 12.59 5.47 -3.67
C GLY A 130 12.28 5.87 -2.22
N LEU A 131 13.02 6.85 -1.71
CA LEU A 131 12.88 7.40 -0.37
C LEU A 131 12.64 8.90 -0.43
N ARG A 132 11.97 9.43 0.58
CA ARG A 132 11.70 10.85 0.72
C ARG A 132 12.33 11.41 1.99
N THR A 133 12.96 12.57 1.87
CA THR A 133 13.52 13.30 3.02
C THR A 133 12.43 14.05 3.78
N PRO A 134 12.71 14.56 5.00
CA PRO A 134 11.78 15.43 5.72
C PRO A 134 11.43 16.72 4.95
N GLY A 135 12.36 17.22 4.13
CA GLY A 135 12.15 18.36 3.23
C GLY A 135 11.35 18.02 1.97
N GLY A 136 10.91 16.78 1.81
CA GLY A 136 10.05 16.34 0.72
C GLY A 136 10.78 16.05 -0.60
N THR A 137 12.11 16.04 -0.62
CA THR A 137 12.92 15.74 -1.80
C THR A 137 13.11 14.23 -1.98
N TRP A 138 13.32 13.83 -3.24
CA TRP A 138 13.50 12.44 -3.63
C TRP A 138 14.93 11.93 -3.51
N LEU A 139 15.02 10.68 -3.08
CA LEU A 139 16.23 9.88 -3.03
C LEU A 139 15.96 8.49 -3.62
N VAL A 140 17.02 7.86 -4.10
CA VAL A 140 17.02 6.42 -4.42
C VAL A 140 18.05 5.73 -3.54
N LEU A 141 17.66 4.64 -2.92
CA LEU A 141 18.54 3.75 -2.17
C LEU A 141 19.34 2.90 -3.14
N GLU A 142 20.50 3.36 -3.62
CA GLU A 142 21.29 2.69 -4.65
C GLU A 142 21.91 1.38 -4.15
N ARG A 143 22.39 1.37 -2.91
CA ARG A 143 23.14 0.24 -2.35
C ARG A 143 23.02 0.18 -0.85
N ILE A 144 22.98 -1.03 -0.31
CA ILE A 144 23.04 -1.33 1.12
C ILE A 144 24.30 -2.15 1.42
N GLU A 145 25.06 -1.72 2.41
CA GLU A 145 26.25 -2.40 2.93
C GLU A 145 26.07 -2.74 4.42
N PHE A 146 25.94 -4.02 4.73
CA PHE A 146 25.84 -4.54 6.08
C PHE A 146 27.15 -5.24 6.47
N TYR A 147 27.81 -4.76 7.53
CA TYR A 147 29.15 -5.21 7.96
C TYR A 147 30.16 -5.34 6.80
N GLY A 148 30.17 -4.35 5.89
CA GLY A 148 31.11 -4.28 4.76
C GLY A 148 30.76 -5.18 3.58
N ARG A 149 29.62 -5.88 3.59
CA ARG A 149 29.13 -6.70 2.48
C ARG A 149 27.91 -6.04 1.84
N ALA A 150 27.86 -6.04 0.52
CA ALA A 150 26.66 -5.63 -0.20
C ALA A 150 25.52 -6.60 0.09
N VAL A 151 24.34 -6.07 0.38
CA VAL A 151 23.10 -6.83 0.58
C VAL A 151 21.99 -6.14 -0.19
N ASP A 152 20.98 -6.90 -0.61
CA ASP A 152 19.87 -6.33 -1.37
C ASP A 152 18.81 -5.68 -0.47
N ARG A 153 18.76 -6.08 0.81
CA ARG A 153 17.71 -5.69 1.76
C ARG A 153 18.30 -5.40 3.14
N LEU A 154 17.67 -4.50 3.89
CA LEU A 154 17.99 -4.22 5.29
C LEU A 154 16.81 -4.57 6.19
N ASP A 155 17.04 -5.43 7.18
CA ASP A 155 15.98 -5.85 8.10
C ASP A 155 15.71 -4.79 9.21
N PRO A 156 14.49 -4.78 9.80
CA PRO A 156 14.15 -3.88 10.90
C PRO A 156 15.16 -3.96 12.07
N GLY A 157 15.52 -2.80 12.61
CA GLY A 157 16.46 -2.67 13.74
C GLY A 157 17.93 -2.71 13.33
N CYS A 158 18.27 -3.19 12.13
CA CYS A 158 19.64 -3.22 11.64
C CYS A 158 20.16 -1.82 11.29
N THR A 159 21.47 -1.63 11.47
CA THR A 159 22.20 -0.45 11.01
C THR A 159 23.11 -0.85 9.86
N ALA A 160 23.07 -0.09 8.77
CA ALA A 160 23.88 -0.34 7.59
C ALA A 160 24.43 0.97 7.02
N ARG A 161 25.50 0.85 6.25
CA ARG A 161 25.95 1.94 5.39
C ARG A 161 25.17 1.84 4.09
N VAL A 162 24.65 2.95 3.60
CA VAL A 162 23.91 3.02 2.34
C VAL A 162 24.50 4.05 1.41
N LEU A 163 24.24 3.87 0.12
CA LEU A 163 24.49 4.86 -0.90
C LEU A 163 23.14 5.40 -1.38
N LEU A 164 22.96 6.72 -1.32
CA LEU A 164 21.74 7.42 -1.69
C LEU A 164 22.03 8.37 -2.85
N SER A 165 21.25 8.31 -3.92
CA SER A 165 21.30 9.28 -5.01
C SER A 165 20.05 10.16 -5.00
N GLY A 166 20.05 11.24 -5.81
CA GLY A 166 18.91 12.15 -5.95
C GLY A 166 19.15 13.54 -5.34
N SER A 167 18.25 14.47 -5.67
CA SER A 167 18.41 15.89 -5.33
C SER A 167 18.45 16.18 -3.83
N GLY A 168 17.91 15.28 -3.00
CA GLY A 168 17.95 15.38 -1.54
C GLY A 168 19.24 14.89 -0.88
N ALA A 169 20.12 14.18 -1.61
CA ALA A 169 21.12 13.32 -0.98
C ALA A 169 22.20 14.12 -0.23
N ARG A 170 22.60 15.28 -0.77
CA ARG A 170 23.66 16.13 -0.22
C ARG A 170 23.23 16.94 1.02
N GLY A 171 21.94 17.02 1.30
CA GLY A 171 21.38 17.81 2.40
C GLY A 171 21.04 17.02 3.66
N LEU A 172 21.42 15.74 3.71
CA LEU A 172 21.05 14.86 4.81
C LEU A 172 21.79 15.19 6.10
N ALA A 173 21.03 15.40 7.16
CA ALA A 173 21.51 15.61 8.51
C ALA A 173 21.38 14.33 9.36
N GLU A 174 22.17 14.26 10.43
CA GLU A 174 21.96 13.24 11.46
C GLU A 174 20.53 13.34 12.01
N TRP A 175 19.91 12.19 12.25
CA TRP A 175 18.51 12.04 12.69
C TRP A 175 17.43 12.30 11.65
N ASP A 176 17.80 12.68 10.41
CA ASP A 176 16.83 12.76 9.32
C ASP A 176 16.12 11.43 9.11
N LEU A 177 14.80 11.53 8.90
CA LEU A 177 13.92 10.40 8.66
C LEU A 177 13.66 10.27 7.16
N LEU A 178 14.02 9.11 6.60
CA LEU A 178 13.79 8.79 5.21
C LEU A 178 12.66 7.77 5.13
N GLU A 179 11.59 8.11 4.41
CA GLU A 179 10.41 7.25 4.30
C GLU A 179 10.26 6.74 2.87
N ALA A 180 9.96 5.45 2.71
CA ALA A 180 9.52 4.92 1.42
C ALA A 180 8.23 5.65 1.01
N GLU A 181 8.16 6.05 -0.26
CA GLU A 181 7.09 6.88 -0.87
C GLU A 181 5.91 7.19 0.06
N PRO A 182 6.05 8.23 0.91
CA PRO A 182 5.04 8.53 1.92
C PRO A 182 3.74 8.96 1.27
N ARG A 183 3.75 9.49 0.03
CA ARG A 183 2.53 9.98 -0.64
C ARG A 183 1.52 8.86 -0.81
N ALA A 184 1.95 7.65 -1.15
CA ALA A 184 1.00 6.56 -1.35
C ALA A 184 0.29 6.18 -0.03
N ARG A 185 1.06 6.13 1.07
CA ARG A 185 0.52 5.88 2.42
C ARG A 185 -0.19 7.08 3.04
N GLU A 186 0.05 8.30 2.57
CA GLU A 186 -0.68 9.51 2.95
C GLU A 186 -1.99 9.65 2.16
N CYS A 187 -1.98 9.33 0.87
CA CYS A 187 -3.14 9.46 0.00
C CYS A 187 -4.19 8.39 0.31
N ALA A 188 -3.79 7.13 0.56
CA ALA A 188 -4.74 6.05 0.84
C ALA A 188 -5.67 6.31 2.05
N PRO A 189 -5.18 6.81 3.22
CA PRO A 189 -6.04 7.30 4.29
C PRO A 189 -6.93 8.48 3.88
N ARG A 190 -6.38 9.44 3.11
CA ARG A 190 -7.14 10.63 2.67
C ARG A 190 -8.28 10.29 1.71
N LEU A 191 -8.14 9.26 0.88
CA LEU A 191 -9.22 8.67 0.08
C LEU A 191 -10.37 8.11 0.93
N ARG A 192 -10.19 8.00 2.25
CA ARG A 192 -11.19 7.52 3.22
C ARG A 192 -11.62 8.61 4.19
N SER A 193 -11.17 9.85 3.98
CA SER A 193 -11.59 10.99 4.79
C SER A 193 -13.12 11.10 4.77
N PRO A 194 -13.78 11.46 5.88
CA PRO A 194 -15.22 11.73 5.86
C PRO A 194 -15.58 12.92 4.95
N ASP A 195 -14.64 13.85 4.76
CA ASP A 195 -14.82 15.01 3.87
C ASP A 195 -14.55 14.64 2.40
N PRO A 196 -15.55 14.75 1.49
CA PRO A 196 -15.39 14.45 0.07
C PRO A 196 -14.33 15.30 -0.61
N ARG A 197 -14.12 16.55 -0.18
CA ARG A 197 -13.12 17.44 -0.78
C ARG A 197 -11.71 16.93 -0.54
N THR A 198 -11.46 16.37 0.64
CA THR A 198 -10.19 15.71 0.97
C THR A 198 -9.97 14.47 0.12
N ARG A 199 -11.01 13.67 -0.13
CA ARG A 199 -10.95 12.47 -0.99
C ARG A 199 -10.66 12.85 -2.45
N CYS A 200 -11.41 13.81 -2.99
CA CYS A 200 -11.17 14.41 -4.31
C CYS A 200 -9.72 14.89 -4.45
N SER A 201 -9.23 15.67 -3.49
CA SER A 201 -7.85 16.20 -3.51
C SER A 201 -6.80 15.09 -3.46
N ALA A 202 -7.06 14.00 -2.74
CA ALA A 202 -6.16 12.85 -2.69
C ALA A 202 -6.13 12.09 -4.02
N ALA A 203 -7.29 11.90 -4.66
CA ALA A 203 -7.38 11.28 -5.97
C ALA A 203 -6.65 12.10 -7.05
N ALA A 204 -6.84 13.42 -7.05
CA ALA A 204 -6.11 14.33 -7.94
C ALA A 204 -4.60 14.26 -7.72
N ALA A 205 -4.14 14.29 -6.46
CA ALA A 205 -2.72 14.18 -6.14
C ALA A 205 -2.09 12.84 -6.60
N ILE A 206 -2.87 11.76 -6.63
CA ILE A 206 -2.44 10.48 -7.19
C ILE A 206 -2.31 10.58 -8.73
N ALA A 207 -3.30 11.20 -9.37
CA ALA A 207 -3.40 11.36 -10.83
C ALA A 207 -2.38 12.32 -11.43
N ASP A 208 -1.83 13.27 -10.65
CA ASP A 208 -0.83 14.25 -11.13
C ASP A 208 0.52 13.62 -11.51
N TRP A 209 0.80 12.40 -11.05
CA TRP A 209 2.11 11.75 -11.20
C TRP A 209 2.02 10.31 -11.71
N PRO A 210 1.26 10.02 -12.79
CA PRO A 210 0.91 8.65 -13.16
C PRO A 210 2.12 7.82 -13.58
N ASN A 211 3.21 8.46 -14.01
CA ASN A 211 4.45 7.79 -14.42
C ASN A 211 5.55 7.82 -13.34
N SER A 212 5.27 8.40 -12.17
CA SER A 212 6.25 8.50 -11.08
C SER A 212 6.10 7.38 -10.04
N TRP A 213 5.02 6.60 -10.11
CA TRP A 213 4.78 5.49 -9.20
C TRP A 213 5.58 4.26 -9.62
N ALA A 214 6.27 3.62 -8.67
CA ALA A 214 6.76 2.27 -8.86
C ALA A 214 5.56 1.32 -9.14
N PRO A 215 5.71 0.26 -9.98
CA PRO A 215 4.59 -0.59 -10.37
C PRO A 215 3.77 -1.16 -9.19
N GLU A 216 4.45 -1.56 -8.12
CA GLU A 216 3.82 -2.09 -6.91
C GLU A 216 3.01 -1.03 -6.17
N VAL A 217 3.51 0.21 -6.14
CA VAL A 217 2.84 1.35 -5.51
C VAL A 217 1.65 1.80 -6.36
N GLY A 218 1.81 1.85 -7.68
CA GLY A 218 0.71 2.13 -8.61
C GLY A 218 -0.43 1.12 -8.47
N ARG A 219 -0.12 -0.19 -8.42
CA ARG A 219 -1.13 -1.24 -8.19
C ARG A 219 -1.86 -1.06 -6.86
N TYR A 220 -1.12 -0.73 -5.80
CA TYR A 220 -1.69 -0.44 -4.49
C TYR A 220 -2.66 0.75 -4.54
N LEU A 221 -2.26 1.86 -5.17
CA LEU A 221 -3.09 3.06 -5.32
C LEU A 221 -4.35 2.78 -6.16
N CYS A 222 -4.24 2.02 -7.24
CA CYS A 222 -5.40 1.56 -8.02
C CYS A 222 -6.39 0.77 -7.16
N GLY A 223 -5.91 -0.15 -6.32
CA GLY A 223 -6.75 -0.90 -5.39
C GLY A 223 -7.44 0.01 -4.37
N ALA A 224 -6.73 1.00 -3.82
CA ALA A 224 -7.30 1.97 -2.88
C ALA A 224 -8.35 2.88 -3.53
N LEU A 225 -8.07 3.39 -4.73
CA LEU A 225 -9.00 4.21 -5.52
C LEU A 225 -10.25 3.42 -5.94
N ALA A 226 -10.12 2.17 -6.37
CA ALA A 226 -11.26 1.34 -6.74
C ALA A 226 -12.20 1.10 -5.54
N ARG A 227 -11.66 0.83 -4.36
CA ARG A 227 -12.45 0.72 -3.12
C ARG A 227 -13.13 2.03 -2.74
N ALA A 228 -12.44 3.16 -2.93
CA ALA A 228 -13.00 4.48 -2.67
C ALA A 228 -14.16 4.77 -3.63
N ALA A 229 -13.97 4.52 -4.93
CA ALA A 229 -14.99 4.69 -5.96
C ALA A 229 -16.27 3.86 -5.69
N VAL A 230 -16.12 2.58 -5.33
CA VAL A 230 -17.26 1.70 -5.02
C VAL A 230 -18.14 2.22 -3.87
N ARG A 231 -17.55 2.96 -2.92
CA ARG A 231 -18.24 3.47 -1.73
C ARG A 231 -18.66 4.93 -1.83
N GLU A 232 -18.24 5.61 -2.89
CA GLU A 232 -18.40 7.04 -2.97
C GLU A 232 -19.85 7.41 -3.26
N GLN A 233 -20.36 8.37 -2.48
CA GLN A 233 -21.72 8.90 -2.60
C GLN A 233 -21.70 10.33 -3.17
N ASP A 234 -20.58 11.04 -3.01
CA ASP A 234 -20.38 12.37 -3.53
C ASP A 234 -19.91 12.31 -5.00
N HIS A 235 -20.61 13.02 -5.88
CA HIS A 235 -20.36 12.94 -7.33
C HIS A 235 -18.96 13.44 -7.72
N ASP A 236 -18.50 14.55 -7.14
CA ASP A 236 -17.23 15.19 -7.51
C ASP A 236 -16.04 14.32 -7.05
N ALA A 237 -16.14 13.76 -5.84
CA ALA A 237 -15.15 12.79 -5.35
C ALA A 237 -15.15 11.51 -6.19
N LEU A 238 -16.31 11.02 -6.63
CA LEU A 238 -16.40 9.82 -7.47
C LEU A 238 -15.76 10.03 -8.83
N GLU A 239 -16.06 11.16 -9.47
CA GLU A 239 -15.42 11.56 -10.72
C GLU A 239 -13.90 11.59 -10.57
N SER A 240 -13.41 12.21 -9.50
CA SER A 240 -11.98 12.29 -9.22
C SER A 240 -11.33 10.92 -9.03
N HIS A 241 -12.03 9.98 -8.35
CA HIS A 241 -11.54 8.61 -8.19
C HIS A 241 -11.44 7.87 -9.53
N LEU A 242 -12.49 7.95 -10.37
CA LEU A 242 -12.52 7.29 -11.68
C LEU A 242 -11.50 7.90 -12.64
N TYR A 243 -11.36 9.23 -12.63
CA TYR A 243 -10.32 9.93 -13.39
C TYR A 243 -8.91 9.49 -12.98
N ALA A 244 -8.64 9.40 -11.67
CA ALA A 244 -7.36 8.93 -11.18
C ALA A 244 -7.07 7.48 -11.59
N LEU A 245 -8.08 6.60 -11.58
CA LEU A 245 -7.94 5.22 -12.08
C LEU A 245 -7.59 5.18 -13.56
N LEU A 246 -8.20 6.03 -14.40
CA LEU A 246 -7.86 6.16 -15.83
C LEU A 246 -6.42 6.63 -16.00
N ALA A 247 -6.00 7.66 -15.27
CA ALA A 247 -4.63 8.17 -15.31
C ALA A 247 -3.60 7.10 -14.91
N LEU A 248 -3.95 6.23 -13.96
CA LEU A 248 -3.11 5.12 -13.51
C LEU A 248 -3.34 3.82 -14.29
N GLY A 249 -4.03 3.85 -15.44
CA GLY A 249 -4.50 2.68 -16.17
C GLY A 249 -3.44 1.58 -16.33
N GLN A 250 -2.18 1.95 -16.59
CA GLN A 250 -1.05 1.00 -16.71
C GLN A 250 -0.81 0.10 -15.49
N PHE A 251 -1.27 0.50 -14.31
CA PHE A 251 -1.16 -0.25 -13.06
C PHE A 251 -2.46 -0.95 -12.64
N LEU A 252 -3.57 -0.77 -13.37
CA LEU A 252 -4.80 -1.50 -13.09
C LEU A 252 -4.58 -3.01 -13.26
N ALA A 253 -5.07 -3.76 -12.28
CA ALA A 253 -4.98 -5.22 -12.20
C ALA A 253 -6.33 -5.80 -11.79
N GLU A 254 -6.49 -7.11 -11.98
CA GLU A 254 -7.75 -7.84 -11.77
C GLU A 254 -8.44 -7.55 -10.43
N PRO A 255 -7.75 -7.44 -9.27
CA PRO A 255 -8.44 -7.11 -8.01
C PRO A 255 -9.14 -5.75 -8.02
N ALA A 256 -8.59 -4.75 -8.72
CA ALA A 256 -9.23 -3.45 -8.87
C ALA A 256 -10.41 -3.54 -9.85
N PHE A 257 -10.27 -4.28 -10.96
CA PHE A 257 -11.37 -4.48 -11.90
C PHE A 257 -12.53 -5.26 -11.27
N ALA A 258 -12.25 -6.29 -10.48
CA ALA A 258 -13.26 -7.05 -9.74
C ALA A 258 -14.13 -6.13 -8.87
N LEU A 259 -13.51 -5.19 -8.15
CA LEU A 259 -14.21 -4.17 -7.37
C LEU A 259 -15.07 -3.26 -8.26
N LEU A 260 -14.50 -2.69 -9.32
CA LEU A 260 -15.21 -1.77 -10.22
C LEU A 260 -16.42 -2.43 -10.90
N ARG A 261 -16.34 -3.73 -11.21
CA ARG A 261 -17.46 -4.49 -11.79
C ARG A 261 -18.65 -4.64 -10.82
N THR A 262 -18.46 -4.42 -9.52
CA THR A 262 -19.56 -4.45 -8.53
C THR A 262 -20.37 -3.16 -8.48
N MET A 263 -19.90 -2.07 -9.10
CA MET A 263 -20.61 -0.80 -9.11
C MET A 263 -21.92 -0.88 -9.90
N ASP A 264 -23.02 -0.40 -9.30
CA ASP A 264 -24.31 -0.34 -9.95
C ASP A 264 -24.34 0.80 -10.99
N ARG A 265 -24.24 0.41 -12.27
CA ARG A 265 -24.29 1.34 -13.40
C ARG A 265 -25.56 2.17 -13.46
N THR A 266 -26.67 1.65 -12.94
CA THR A 266 -27.96 2.35 -12.96
C THR A 266 -28.01 3.45 -11.92
N ALA A 267 -27.32 3.26 -10.79
CA ALA A 267 -27.18 4.25 -9.72
C ALA A 267 -26.15 5.34 -10.05
N LEU A 268 -25.24 5.10 -11.01
CA LEU A 268 -24.22 6.08 -11.40
C LEU A 268 -24.81 7.27 -12.17
N PRO A 269 -24.36 8.51 -11.86
CA PRO A 269 -24.64 9.69 -12.67
C PRO A 269 -24.27 9.45 -14.14
N GLN A 270 -25.14 9.88 -15.06
CA GLN A 270 -24.96 9.59 -16.48
C GLN A 270 -23.61 10.08 -17.03
N VAL A 271 -23.10 11.20 -16.52
CA VAL A 271 -21.80 11.78 -16.89
C VAL A 271 -20.60 10.91 -16.49
N LEU A 272 -20.73 10.07 -15.45
CA LEU A 272 -19.64 9.23 -14.93
C LEU A 272 -19.64 7.82 -15.51
N ARG A 273 -20.72 7.40 -16.18
CA ARG A 273 -20.80 6.07 -16.81
C ARG A 273 -19.69 5.83 -17.85
N PRO A 274 -19.37 6.79 -18.74
CA PRO A 274 -18.28 6.62 -19.70
C PRO A 274 -16.93 6.32 -19.03
N TYR A 275 -16.62 6.97 -17.91
CA TYR A 275 -15.35 6.74 -17.19
C TYR A 275 -15.23 5.29 -16.71
N LEU A 276 -16.32 4.74 -16.15
CA LEU A 276 -16.35 3.34 -15.71
C LEU A 276 -16.33 2.37 -16.90
N ASP A 277 -17.02 2.68 -17.99
CA ASP A 277 -17.02 1.84 -19.18
C ASP A 277 -15.63 1.81 -19.84
N ASP A 278 -14.95 2.96 -19.97
CA ASP A 278 -13.57 3.06 -20.49
C ASP A 278 -12.59 2.19 -19.66
N LEU A 279 -12.68 2.26 -18.33
CA LEU A 279 -11.88 1.43 -17.42
C LEU A 279 -12.12 -0.08 -17.66
N LEU A 280 -13.39 -0.48 -17.83
CA LEU A 280 -13.75 -1.89 -18.01
C LEU A 280 -13.53 -2.40 -19.44
N GLU A 281 -13.45 -1.52 -20.43
CA GLU A 281 -13.03 -1.86 -21.79
C GLU A 281 -11.53 -2.13 -21.87
N GLU A 282 -10.71 -1.36 -21.16
CA GLU A 282 -9.27 -1.63 -21.05
C GLU A 282 -8.98 -3.03 -20.49
N ASP A 283 -9.73 -3.46 -19.48
CA ASP A 283 -9.65 -4.79 -18.89
C ASP A 283 -9.86 -5.88 -19.95
N ARG A 284 -10.94 -5.79 -20.73
CA ARG A 284 -11.24 -6.73 -21.82
C ARG A 284 -10.14 -6.78 -22.86
N ALA A 285 -9.58 -5.62 -23.21
CA ALA A 285 -8.48 -5.52 -24.18
C ALA A 285 -7.17 -6.16 -23.67
N ARG A 286 -7.00 -6.27 -22.35
CA ARG A 286 -5.86 -6.95 -21.71
C ARG A 286 -6.09 -8.45 -21.55
N SER A 287 -7.31 -8.89 -21.16
CA SER A 287 -7.63 -10.31 -20.99
C SER A 287 -7.75 -11.09 -22.30
N GLY A 288 -7.90 -10.41 -23.44
CA GLY A 288 -7.94 -11.02 -24.78
C GLY A 288 -6.57 -11.28 -25.42
N ARG A 289 -5.47 -11.05 -24.70
CA ARG A 289 -4.09 -11.36 -25.12
C ARG A 289 -3.55 -12.56 -24.36
#